data_AF-A0A2N1QKC7-F1
#
_entry.id   AF-A0A2N1QKC7-F1
#
_cell.length_a   1.000
_cell.length_b   1.000
_cell.length_c   1.000
_cell.angle_alpha   90.00
_cell.angle_beta   90.00
_cell.angle_gamma   90.00
#
_symmetry.space_group_name_H-M   'P 1'
#
loop_
_entity.id
_entity.type
_entity.pdbx_description
1 polymer ?
#
loop_
_entity_poly.entity_id
_entity_poly.type
_entity_poly.pdbx_seq_one_letter_code
_entity_poly.pdbx_strand_id
1 'polypeptide(L)'
;METKDEYHQVEEMTMRAFWNKFIPGCDEHYLVHQLRQDSSYLPSISRIALYQGEIIGCIMYSKSKVIDGDSTHEVITFGPLCVDPLYQGCGVGELLMKETIELAKNEGYKGIVIFGEPDYYPRFGFVNCDNYHITTKDSQNFDAFMAYELIPGGLANVRGKFYEAEVFEHLPEIEIVAFNHQFPKLNIINFPGQWEAK
;
A
#
# COMPACT_ATOMS: atom_id res chain seq x y z
N MET A 1 -14.42 4.79 -5.87
CA MET A 1 -14.44 4.15 -4.54
C MET A 1 -15.17 2.84 -4.67
N GLU A 2 -14.80 1.84 -3.89
CA GLU A 2 -15.57 0.60 -3.74
C GLU A 2 -16.81 0.80 -2.85
N THR A 3 -17.75 -0.13 -2.97
CA THR A 3 -18.92 -0.33 -2.12
C THR A 3 -18.77 -1.61 -1.31
N LYS A 4 -19.58 -1.77 -0.25
CA LYS A 4 -19.52 -2.96 0.61
C LYS A 4 -19.75 -4.27 -0.15
N ASP A 5 -20.59 -4.24 -1.19
CA ASP A 5 -20.90 -5.41 -2.01
C ASP A 5 -19.72 -5.84 -2.89
N GLU A 6 -18.74 -4.95 -3.11
CA GLU A 6 -17.53 -5.20 -3.90
C GLU A 6 -16.34 -5.69 -3.05
N TYR A 7 -16.43 -5.63 -1.71
CA TYR A 7 -15.28 -5.89 -0.83
C TYR A 7 -14.66 -7.27 -1.05
N HIS A 8 -15.49 -8.31 -1.14
CA HIS A 8 -15.03 -9.68 -1.35
C HIS A 8 -14.32 -9.84 -2.71
N GLN A 9 -14.82 -9.17 -3.75
CA GLN A 9 -14.20 -9.20 -5.09
C GLN A 9 -12.84 -8.49 -5.10
N VAL A 10 -12.71 -7.37 -4.37
CA VAL A 10 -11.44 -6.66 -4.20
C VAL A 10 -10.43 -7.52 -3.43
N GLU A 11 -10.88 -8.18 -2.35
CA GLU A 11 -10.05 -9.10 -1.56
C GLU A 11 -9.57 -10.27 -2.42
N GLU A 12 -10.46 -10.90 -3.19
CA GLU A 12 -10.09 -12.02 -4.06
C GLU A 12 -9.12 -11.58 -5.18
N MET A 13 -9.35 -10.42 -5.79
CA MET A 13 -8.42 -9.86 -6.79
C MET A 13 -7.05 -9.56 -6.18
N THR A 14 -7.02 -9.00 -4.97
CA THR A 14 -5.79 -8.76 -4.22
C THR A 14 -5.06 -10.07 -3.94
N MET A 15 -5.77 -11.11 -3.51
CA MET A 15 -5.20 -12.43 -3.30
C MET A 15 -4.54 -12.92 -4.59
N ARG A 16 -5.23 -12.87 -5.74
CA ARG A 16 -4.64 -13.27 -7.04
C ARG A 16 -3.41 -12.44 -7.42
N ALA A 17 -3.38 -11.16 -7.09
CA ALA A 17 -2.28 -10.25 -7.44
C ALA A 17 -0.99 -10.50 -6.64
N PHE A 18 -1.08 -11.02 -5.41
CA PHE A 18 0.07 -11.25 -4.53
C PHE A 18 0.37 -12.72 -4.25
N TRP A 19 -0.53 -13.66 -4.59
CA TRP A 19 -0.35 -15.08 -4.30
C TRP A 19 0.97 -15.63 -4.87
N ASN A 20 1.83 -16.16 -4.00
CA ASN A 20 3.19 -16.64 -4.31
C ASN A 20 4.13 -15.57 -4.88
N LYS A 21 3.82 -14.27 -4.76
CA LYS A 21 4.65 -13.20 -5.36
C LYS A 21 5.91 -12.95 -4.54
N PHE A 22 5.74 -12.66 -3.25
CA PHE A 22 6.86 -12.32 -2.35
C PHE A 22 7.17 -13.44 -1.35
N ILE A 23 6.15 -14.16 -0.91
CA ILE A 23 6.22 -15.33 -0.04
C ILE A 23 5.30 -16.41 -0.60
N PRO A 24 5.43 -17.68 -0.17
CA PRO A 24 4.45 -18.71 -0.50
C PRO A 24 3.07 -18.35 0.08
N GLY A 25 2.03 -18.29 -0.75
CA GLY A 25 0.75 -17.69 -0.36
C GLY A 25 0.78 -16.15 -0.44
N CYS A 26 -0.08 -15.48 0.35
CA CYS A 26 -0.07 -14.03 0.54
C CYS A 26 -0.95 -13.65 1.74
N ASP A 27 -0.76 -12.45 2.28
CA ASP A 27 -1.54 -11.90 3.40
C ASP A 27 -2.29 -10.61 3.01
N GLU A 28 -2.00 -10.08 1.82
CA GLU A 28 -2.40 -8.75 1.37
C GLU A 28 -3.93 -8.60 1.24
N HIS A 29 -4.66 -9.66 0.90
CA HIS A 29 -6.12 -9.62 0.88
C HIS A 29 -6.74 -9.54 2.27
N TYR A 30 -6.09 -10.13 3.28
CA TYR A 30 -6.49 -9.95 4.67
C TYR A 30 -6.09 -8.57 5.20
N LEU A 31 -4.95 -8.02 4.78
CA LEU A 31 -4.60 -6.62 5.06
C LEU A 31 -5.66 -5.65 4.49
N VAL A 32 -6.09 -5.86 3.24
CA VAL A 32 -7.20 -5.10 2.62
C VAL A 32 -8.47 -5.18 3.48
N HIS A 33 -8.80 -6.36 3.97
CA HIS A 33 -9.94 -6.56 4.87
C HIS A 33 -9.82 -5.76 6.17
N GLN A 34 -8.66 -5.84 6.83
CA GLN A 34 -8.40 -5.18 8.11
C GLN A 34 -8.33 -3.66 7.98
N LEU A 35 -7.73 -3.14 6.89
CA LEU A 35 -7.66 -1.71 6.62
C LEU A 35 -9.05 -1.07 6.65
N ARG A 36 -10.08 -1.69 6.07
CA ARG A 36 -11.43 -1.11 6.07
C ARG A 36 -12.04 -0.93 7.47
N GLN A 37 -11.52 -1.62 8.47
CA GLN A 37 -11.95 -1.54 9.86
C GLN A 37 -11.04 -0.62 10.70
N ASP A 38 -9.85 -0.30 10.20
CA ASP A 38 -8.88 0.53 10.90
C ASP A 38 -9.21 2.02 10.79
N SER A 39 -9.02 2.73 11.90
CA SER A 39 -9.31 4.18 11.97
C SER A 39 -8.40 5.05 11.10
N SER A 40 -7.25 4.52 10.66
CA SER A 40 -6.32 5.20 9.76
C SER A 40 -6.77 5.15 8.30
N TYR A 41 -7.68 4.26 7.91
CA TYR A 41 -8.05 4.07 6.51
C TYR A 41 -8.71 5.30 5.90
N LEU A 42 -8.29 5.62 4.68
CA LEU A 42 -8.73 6.79 3.91
C LEU A 42 -9.58 6.34 2.71
N PRO A 43 -10.87 6.02 2.91
CA PRO A 43 -11.75 5.55 1.83
C PRO A 43 -12.00 6.61 0.76
N SER A 44 -11.93 7.90 1.12
CA SER A 44 -12.13 9.02 0.20
C SER A 44 -11.03 9.14 -0.87
N ILE A 45 -9.81 8.68 -0.55
CA ILE A 45 -8.67 8.62 -1.47
C ILE A 45 -8.57 7.26 -2.16
N SER A 46 -8.86 6.17 -1.44
CA SER A 46 -8.67 4.80 -1.95
C SER A 46 -9.53 4.49 -3.17
N ARG A 47 -9.00 3.74 -4.14
CA ARG A 47 -9.66 3.49 -5.44
C ARG A 47 -9.56 2.04 -5.88
N ILE A 48 -10.60 1.63 -6.60
CA ILE A 48 -10.61 0.40 -7.40
C ILE A 48 -10.64 0.77 -8.88
N ALA A 49 -10.04 -0.06 -9.71
CA ALA A 49 -10.11 0.04 -11.17
C ALA A 49 -11.11 -1.00 -11.68
N LEU A 50 -12.04 -0.55 -12.53
CA LEU A 50 -13.04 -1.39 -13.18
C LEU A 50 -12.78 -1.47 -14.68
N TYR A 51 -12.87 -2.67 -15.25
CA TYR A 51 -12.88 -2.89 -16.70
C TYR A 51 -13.98 -3.87 -17.06
N GLN A 52 -14.91 -3.44 -17.93
CA GLN A 52 -16.09 -4.23 -18.33
C GLN A 52 -16.92 -4.77 -17.14
N GLY A 53 -16.93 -4.05 -16.01
CA GLY A 53 -17.64 -4.44 -14.80
C GLY A 53 -16.84 -5.36 -13.86
N GLU A 54 -15.62 -5.73 -14.23
CA GLU A 54 -14.72 -6.52 -13.38
C GLU A 54 -13.75 -5.62 -12.60
N ILE A 55 -13.48 -5.96 -11.35
CA ILE A 55 -12.45 -5.31 -10.53
C ILE A 55 -11.08 -5.83 -10.96
N ILE A 56 -10.25 -4.95 -11.50
CA ILE A 56 -8.93 -5.30 -12.07
C ILE A 56 -7.75 -4.66 -11.33
N GLY A 57 -8.01 -3.83 -10.32
CA GLY A 57 -6.97 -3.24 -9.50
C GLY A 57 -7.52 -2.48 -8.30
N CYS A 58 -6.66 -2.24 -7.32
CA CYS A 58 -6.98 -1.53 -6.09
C CYS A 58 -5.75 -0.76 -5.58
N ILE A 59 -5.98 0.40 -4.97
CA ILE A 59 -5.00 1.12 -4.17
C ILE A 59 -5.69 1.61 -2.89
N MET A 60 -5.14 1.24 -1.73
CA MET A 60 -5.68 1.63 -0.43
C MET A 60 -4.73 2.56 0.30
N TYR A 61 -5.26 3.64 0.87
CA TYR A 61 -4.52 4.64 1.62
C TYR A 61 -4.85 4.59 3.10
N SER A 62 -3.85 4.86 3.93
CA SER A 62 -3.98 5.00 5.37
C SER A 62 -3.17 6.18 5.88
N LYS A 63 -3.59 6.74 7.01
CA LYS A 63 -2.81 7.74 7.74
C LYS A 63 -1.55 7.10 8.32
N SER A 64 -0.46 7.84 8.24
CA SER A 64 0.82 7.49 8.84
C SER A 64 1.46 8.75 9.44
N LYS A 65 2.60 8.60 10.09
CA LYS A 65 3.26 9.72 10.77
C LYS A 65 4.76 9.65 10.67
N VAL A 66 5.38 10.83 10.66
CA VAL A 66 6.81 10.99 10.88
C VAL A 66 7.00 11.72 12.21
N ILE A 67 7.82 11.16 13.10
CA ILE A 67 8.07 11.69 14.44
C ILE A 67 9.53 12.11 14.59
N ASP A 68 9.76 13.35 15.03
CA ASP A 68 11.09 13.90 15.39
C ASP A 68 11.03 14.51 16.80
N GLY A 69 11.47 13.74 17.79
CA GLY A 69 11.32 14.11 19.21
C GLY A 69 9.85 14.30 19.58
N ASP A 70 9.49 15.51 20.03
CA ASP A 70 8.12 15.89 20.39
C ASP A 70 7.27 16.33 19.18
N SER A 71 7.88 16.45 17.99
CA SER A 71 7.17 16.87 16.77
C SER A 71 6.59 15.66 16.05
N THR A 72 5.30 15.74 15.71
CA THR A 72 4.60 14.74 14.89
C THR A 72 4.08 15.39 13.62
N HIS A 73 4.45 14.83 12.47
CA HIS A 73 4.00 15.25 11.15
C HIS A 73 3.07 14.18 10.58
N GLU A 74 1.83 14.55 10.25
CA GLU A 74 0.92 13.66 9.52
C GLU A 74 1.38 13.53 8.07
N VAL A 75 1.51 12.29 7.62
CA VAL A 75 1.72 11.88 6.23
C VAL A 75 0.73 10.76 5.91
N ILE A 76 0.72 10.27 4.68
CA ILE A 76 -0.06 9.08 4.32
C ILE A 76 0.84 8.02 3.73
N THR A 77 0.41 6.77 3.81
CA THR A 77 0.99 5.66 3.05
C THR A 77 -0.12 5.06 2.17
N PHE A 78 0.28 4.29 1.18
CA PHE A 78 -0.65 3.41 0.49
C PHE A 78 -0.09 1.99 0.44
N GLY A 79 -1.00 1.04 0.52
CA GLY A 79 -0.67 -0.37 0.55
C GLY A 79 -1.93 -1.19 0.85
N PRO A 80 -2.25 -2.20 0.02
CA PRO A 80 -1.58 -2.53 -1.23
C PRO A 80 -1.96 -1.58 -2.38
N LEU A 81 -1.04 -1.46 -3.35
CA LEU A 81 -1.36 -1.15 -4.75
C LEU A 81 -1.28 -2.47 -5.53
N CYS A 82 -2.39 -2.94 -6.06
CA CYS A 82 -2.47 -4.20 -6.78
C CYS A 82 -3.25 -4.09 -8.09
N VAL A 83 -2.85 -4.94 -9.04
CA VAL A 83 -3.49 -5.10 -10.34
C VAL A 83 -3.60 -6.59 -10.58
N ASP A 84 -4.78 -7.03 -11.01
CA ASP A 84 -5.04 -8.42 -11.36
C ASP A 84 -3.97 -8.91 -12.37
N PRO A 85 -3.38 -10.11 -12.19
CA PRO A 85 -2.28 -10.58 -13.03
C PRO A 85 -2.54 -10.50 -14.54
N LEU A 86 -3.79 -10.66 -14.99
CA LEU A 86 -4.16 -10.60 -16.41
C LEU A 86 -4.06 -9.19 -17.01
N TYR A 87 -4.05 -8.16 -16.17
CA TYR A 87 -4.05 -6.75 -16.56
C TYR A 87 -2.78 -5.99 -16.13
N GLN A 88 -1.79 -6.70 -15.60
CA GLN A 88 -0.48 -6.12 -15.29
C GLN A 88 0.25 -5.70 -16.57
N GLY A 89 1.00 -4.60 -16.49
CA GLY A 89 1.68 -4.01 -17.66
C GLY A 89 0.76 -3.23 -18.61
N CYS A 90 -0.56 -3.17 -18.35
CA CYS A 90 -1.52 -2.41 -19.15
C CYS A 90 -1.75 -0.96 -18.66
N GLY A 91 -0.94 -0.47 -17.71
CA GLY A 91 -1.05 0.90 -17.18
C GLY A 91 -2.10 1.11 -16.06
N VAL A 92 -2.74 0.04 -15.57
CA VAL A 92 -3.78 0.13 -14.51
C VAL A 92 -3.24 0.73 -13.21
N GLY A 93 -2.07 0.26 -12.73
CA GLY A 93 -1.48 0.77 -11.49
C GLY A 93 -1.08 2.25 -11.59
N GLU A 94 -0.59 2.67 -12.76
CA GLU A 94 -0.29 4.07 -13.06
C GLU A 94 -1.56 4.94 -13.05
N LEU A 95 -2.64 4.46 -13.64
CA LEU A 95 -3.93 5.15 -13.61
C LEU A 95 -4.43 5.36 -12.18
N LEU A 96 -4.40 4.29 -11.37
CA LEU A 96 -4.78 4.33 -9.96
C LEU A 96 -3.95 5.36 -9.18
N MET A 97 -2.62 5.29 -9.28
CA MET A 97 -1.74 6.22 -8.58
C MET A 97 -1.95 7.68 -9.00
N LYS A 98 -2.09 7.95 -10.30
CA LYS A 98 -2.34 9.31 -10.80
C LYS A 98 -3.62 9.89 -10.23
N GLU A 99 -4.70 9.11 -10.21
CA GLU A 99 -5.97 9.55 -9.62
C GLU A 99 -5.83 9.81 -8.12
N THR A 100 -5.23 8.88 -7.37
CA THR A 100 -5.17 8.99 -5.91
C THR A 100 -4.18 10.02 -5.40
N ILE A 101 -3.09 10.30 -6.12
CA ILE A 101 -2.18 11.41 -5.81
C ILE A 101 -2.92 12.76 -5.88
N GLU A 102 -3.73 12.98 -6.92
CA GLU A 102 -4.51 14.21 -7.03
C GLU A 102 -5.58 14.31 -5.93
N LEU A 103 -6.22 13.20 -5.57
CA LEU A 103 -7.19 13.16 -4.46
C LEU A 103 -6.52 13.47 -3.12
N ALA A 104 -5.39 12.84 -2.81
CA ALA A 104 -4.63 13.08 -1.60
C ALA A 104 -4.21 14.55 -1.47
N LYS A 105 -3.75 15.15 -2.58
CA LYS A 105 -3.42 16.57 -2.65
C LYS A 105 -4.63 17.46 -2.38
N ASN A 106 -5.79 17.14 -2.98
CA ASN A 106 -7.02 17.90 -2.79
C ASN A 106 -7.59 17.81 -1.36
N GLU A 107 -7.32 16.70 -0.66
CA GLU A 107 -7.65 16.54 0.77
C GLU A 107 -6.66 17.24 1.71
N GLY A 108 -5.60 17.86 1.16
CA GLY A 108 -4.66 18.69 1.92
C GLY A 108 -3.46 17.93 2.51
N TYR A 109 -3.27 16.66 2.14
CA TYR A 109 -2.09 15.90 2.53
C TYR A 109 -0.83 16.48 1.86
N LYS A 110 0.28 16.44 2.60
CA LYS A 110 1.54 17.08 2.19
C LYS A 110 2.53 16.13 1.53
N GLY A 111 2.49 14.85 1.88
CA GLY A 111 3.29 13.85 1.22
C GLY A 111 2.87 12.43 1.55
N ILE A 112 3.35 11.53 0.72
CA ILE A 112 3.16 10.08 0.81
C ILE A 112 4.52 9.47 1.16
N VAL A 113 4.56 8.52 2.08
CA VAL A 113 5.76 7.72 2.38
C VAL A 113 5.39 6.24 2.22
N ILE A 114 6.22 5.47 1.52
CA ILE A 114 5.96 4.06 1.18
C ILE A 114 7.22 3.20 1.29
N PHE A 115 6.98 1.89 1.41
CA PHE A 115 7.94 0.85 1.07
C PHE A 115 7.54 0.23 -0.27
N GLY A 116 8.36 0.39 -1.30
CA GLY A 116 7.99 0.03 -2.67
C GLY A 116 9.16 -0.31 -3.59
N GLU A 117 8.85 -0.91 -4.74
CA GLU A 117 9.84 -1.35 -5.72
C GLU A 117 10.75 -0.21 -6.23
N PRO A 118 12.09 -0.30 -6.04
CA PRO A 118 13.07 0.72 -6.42
C PRO A 118 12.97 1.20 -7.87
N ASP A 119 12.60 0.32 -8.79
CA ASP A 119 12.57 0.64 -10.21
C ASP A 119 11.19 1.10 -10.72
N TYR A 120 10.15 1.04 -9.89
CA TYR A 120 8.77 1.34 -10.30
C TYR A 120 8.34 2.75 -9.90
N TYR A 121 8.39 3.07 -8.60
CA TYR A 121 7.85 4.31 -8.06
C TYR A 121 8.60 5.60 -8.47
N PRO A 122 9.93 5.58 -8.73
CA PRO A 122 10.62 6.79 -9.19
C PRO A 122 10.11 7.33 -10.54
N ARG A 123 9.48 6.47 -11.36
CA ARG A 123 8.85 6.89 -12.63
C ARG A 123 7.69 7.87 -12.42
N PHE A 124 7.10 7.88 -11.23
CA PHE A 124 6.00 8.77 -10.84
C PHE A 124 6.47 10.00 -10.07
N GLY A 125 7.77 10.09 -9.74
CA GLY A 125 8.35 11.19 -8.96
C GLY A 125 8.56 10.88 -7.49
N PHE A 126 8.41 9.61 -7.06
CA PHE A 126 8.88 9.20 -5.74
C PHE A 126 10.41 9.30 -5.68
N VAL A 127 10.92 9.75 -4.56
CA VAL A 127 12.35 9.86 -4.29
C VAL A 127 12.68 9.17 -2.98
N ASN A 128 13.94 8.78 -2.79
CA ASN A 128 14.35 8.15 -1.54
C ASN A 128 14.09 9.08 -0.33
N CYS A 129 13.63 8.51 0.79
CA CYS A 129 13.31 9.23 2.02
C CYS A 129 14.50 10.00 2.64
N ASP A 130 15.76 9.65 2.31
CA ASP A 130 16.96 10.33 2.80
C ASP A 130 17.02 11.78 2.33
N ASN A 131 16.37 12.10 1.20
CA ASN A 131 16.25 13.46 0.70
C ASN A 131 15.49 14.39 1.69
N TYR A 132 14.72 13.82 2.61
CA TYR A 132 13.96 14.52 3.64
C TYR A 132 14.44 14.19 5.06
N HIS A 133 15.53 13.42 5.20
CA HIS A 133 15.98 12.90 6.50
C HIS A 133 14.89 12.11 7.24
N ILE A 134 14.07 11.37 6.49
CA ILE A 134 13.08 10.43 7.03
C ILE A 134 13.73 9.04 7.05
N THR A 135 13.62 8.35 8.17
CA THR A 135 14.13 7.00 8.39
C THR A 135 13.00 6.06 8.81
N THR A 136 13.22 4.75 8.73
CA THR A 136 12.31 3.78 9.35
C THR A 136 12.29 3.93 10.89
N LYS A 137 11.34 3.29 11.57
CA LYS A 137 11.29 3.26 13.05
C LYS A 137 12.63 2.82 13.69
N ASP A 138 13.35 1.95 12.98
CA ASP A 138 14.65 1.38 13.36
C ASP A 138 15.85 2.21 12.88
N SER A 139 15.61 3.44 12.38
CA SER A 139 16.65 4.39 11.94
C SER A 139 17.43 3.89 10.72
N GLN A 140 16.77 3.14 9.83
CA GLN A 140 17.35 2.65 8.57
C GLN A 140 16.83 3.44 7.37
N ASN A 141 17.56 3.35 6.26
CA ASN A 141 17.11 3.74 4.94
C ASN A 141 17.66 2.73 3.90
N PHE A 142 16.91 2.52 2.83
CA PHE A 142 17.21 1.65 1.71
C PHE A 142 16.43 2.14 0.48
N ASP A 143 16.83 1.72 -0.73
CA ASP A 143 16.28 2.26 -1.99
C ASP A 143 14.75 2.13 -2.11
N ALA A 144 14.19 1.06 -1.54
CA ALA A 144 12.74 0.83 -1.52
C ALA A 144 11.96 1.76 -0.57
N PHE A 145 12.63 2.53 0.29
CA PHE A 145 11.98 3.46 1.21
C PHE A 145 11.91 4.86 0.60
N MET A 146 10.70 5.25 0.18
CA MET A 146 10.49 6.42 -0.67
C MET A 146 9.41 7.36 -0.16
N ALA A 147 9.54 8.62 -0.55
CA ALA A 147 8.59 9.68 -0.30
C ALA A 147 8.17 10.39 -1.60
N TYR A 148 6.93 10.88 -1.61
CA TYR A 148 6.37 11.73 -2.66
C TYR A 148 5.84 13.01 -2.06
N GLU A 149 6.32 14.15 -2.55
CA GLU A 149 5.84 15.46 -2.15
C GLU A 149 4.59 15.85 -2.95
N LEU A 150 3.44 16.01 -2.28
CA LEU A 150 2.14 16.27 -2.92
C LEU A 150 1.95 17.74 -3.32
N ILE A 151 2.61 18.65 -2.61
CA ILE A 151 2.60 20.09 -2.85
C ILE A 151 4.03 20.63 -2.73
N PRO A 152 4.45 21.61 -3.54
CA PRO A 152 5.82 22.15 -3.46
C PRO A 152 6.20 22.57 -2.04
N GLY A 153 7.28 22.00 -1.51
CA GLY A 153 7.76 22.22 -0.14
C GLY A 153 6.90 21.59 0.96
N GLY A 154 5.94 20.74 0.62
CA GLY A 154 5.07 20.03 1.56
C GLY A 154 5.84 19.15 2.54
N LEU A 155 6.99 18.61 2.13
CA LEU A 155 7.85 17.77 2.96
C LEU A 155 9.10 18.50 3.47
N ALA A 156 9.30 19.79 3.14
CA ALA A 156 10.52 20.53 3.48
C ALA A 156 10.86 20.58 4.98
N ASN A 157 9.85 20.46 5.85
CA ASN A 157 10.02 20.44 7.31
C ASN A 157 9.62 19.10 7.95
N VAL A 158 9.46 18.05 7.15
CA VAL A 158 9.10 16.70 7.63
C VAL A 158 10.37 15.85 7.66
N ARG A 159 10.81 15.48 8.86
CA ARG A 159 11.98 14.63 9.09
C ARG A 159 11.75 13.75 10.32
N GLY A 160 12.57 12.72 10.50
CA GLY A 160 12.51 11.84 11.68
C GLY A 160 12.16 10.40 11.33
N LYS A 161 11.44 9.73 12.21
CA LYS A 161 11.10 8.30 12.09
C LYS A 161 9.70 8.10 11.57
N PHE A 162 9.56 7.30 10.51
CA PHE A 162 8.30 6.93 9.91
C PHE A 162 7.62 5.78 10.65
N TYR A 163 6.31 5.91 10.85
CA TYR A 163 5.44 4.91 11.46
C TYR A 163 4.17 4.77 10.61
N GLU A 164 3.92 3.53 10.16
CA GLU A 164 2.64 3.13 9.57
C GLU A 164 1.60 2.88 10.65
N ALA A 165 0.35 2.67 10.24
CA ALA A 165 -0.69 2.21 11.15
C ALA A 165 -0.39 0.78 11.65
N GLU A 166 -0.84 0.45 12.86
CA GLU A 166 -0.55 -0.85 13.50
C GLU A 166 -1.05 -2.04 12.65
N VAL A 167 -2.09 -1.84 11.85
CA VAL A 167 -2.64 -2.83 10.91
C VAL A 167 -1.60 -3.38 9.91
N PHE A 168 -0.53 -2.64 9.60
CA PHE A 168 0.57 -3.12 8.74
C PHE A 168 1.58 -3.98 9.50
N GLU A 169 1.65 -3.88 10.83
CA GLU A 169 2.61 -4.61 11.66
C GLU A 169 2.02 -5.88 12.28
N HIS A 170 0.70 -5.91 12.50
CA HIS A 170 0.04 -6.96 13.24
C HIS A 170 -1.12 -7.60 12.47
N LEU A 171 -0.80 -8.67 11.72
CA LEU A 171 -1.77 -9.55 11.08
C LEU A 171 -1.58 -10.98 11.64
N PRO A 172 -2.43 -11.45 12.56
CA PRO A 172 -2.26 -12.77 13.16
C PRO A 172 -2.41 -13.90 12.12
N GLU A 173 -1.42 -14.78 12.02
CA GLU A 173 -1.40 -15.90 11.05
C GLU A 173 -2.66 -16.77 11.15
N ILE A 174 -3.14 -17.03 12.38
CA ILE A 174 -4.36 -17.82 12.60
C ILE A 174 -5.60 -17.18 11.98
N GLU A 175 -5.67 -15.85 11.96
CA GLU A 175 -6.77 -15.12 11.36
C GLU A 175 -6.66 -15.09 9.84
N ILE A 176 -5.44 -14.94 9.30
CA ILE A 176 -5.18 -15.05 7.86
C ILE A 176 -5.60 -16.44 7.35
N VAL A 177 -5.20 -17.51 8.03
CA VAL A 177 -5.58 -18.88 7.68
C VAL A 177 -7.10 -19.08 7.72
N ALA A 178 -7.77 -18.57 8.76
CA ALA A 178 -9.22 -18.62 8.84
C ALA A 178 -9.90 -17.81 7.72
N PHE A 179 -9.34 -16.64 7.38
CA PHE A 179 -9.83 -15.78 6.31
C PHE A 179 -9.69 -16.43 4.93
N ASN A 180 -8.57 -17.13 4.68
CA ASN A 180 -8.31 -17.85 3.43
C ASN A 180 -9.37 -18.90 3.08
N HIS A 181 -10.10 -19.44 4.06
CA HIS A 181 -11.19 -20.40 3.80
C HIS A 181 -12.39 -19.80 3.06
N GLN A 182 -12.48 -18.46 2.97
CA GLN A 182 -13.55 -17.75 2.28
C GLN A 182 -13.27 -17.54 0.79
N PHE A 183 -12.08 -17.92 0.31
CA PHE A 183 -11.61 -17.67 -1.05
C PHE A 183 -11.30 -18.99 -1.80
N PRO A 184 -11.21 -18.94 -3.14
CA PRO A 184 -10.76 -20.09 -3.93
C PRO A 184 -9.39 -20.60 -3.46
N LYS A 185 -9.24 -21.92 -3.37
CA LYS A 185 -7.96 -22.53 -3.04
C LYS A 185 -6.98 -22.35 -4.19
N LEU A 186 -5.88 -21.65 -3.92
CA LEU A 186 -4.75 -21.49 -4.82
C LEU A 186 -3.58 -22.37 -4.36
N ASN A 187 -2.80 -22.88 -5.32
CA ASN A 187 -1.64 -23.71 -4.99
C ASN A 187 -0.54 -22.85 -4.39
N ILE A 188 0.02 -23.29 -3.27
CA ILE A 188 1.22 -22.67 -2.69
C ILE A 188 2.43 -23.19 -3.46
N ILE A 189 3.23 -22.26 -3.98
CA ILE A 189 4.43 -22.58 -4.78
C ILE A 189 5.59 -21.73 -4.24
N ASN A 190 6.73 -22.39 -4.04
CA ASN A 190 7.98 -21.72 -3.69
C ASN A 190 8.73 -21.33 -4.97
N PHE A 191 9.03 -20.05 -5.13
CA PHE A 191 9.85 -19.52 -6.21
C PHE A 191 11.23 -19.08 -5.69
N PRO A 192 12.31 -19.23 -6.48
CA PRO A 192 13.60 -18.65 -6.12
C PRO A 192 13.50 -17.13 -5.93
N GLY A 193 14.10 -16.59 -4.87
CA GLY A 193 14.13 -15.15 -4.59
C GLY A 193 12.94 -14.61 -3.78
N GLN A 194 11.99 -15.46 -3.39
CA GLN A 194 11.00 -15.11 -2.37
C GLN A 194 11.68 -14.84 -1.02
N TRP A 195 11.05 -13.98 -0.22
CA TRP A 195 11.49 -13.71 1.15
C TRP A 195 11.23 -14.93 2.03
N GLU A 196 11.98 -15.05 3.13
CA GLU A 196 11.64 -16.03 4.16
C GLU A 196 10.29 -15.63 4.77
N ALA A 197 9.34 -16.58 4.83
CA ALA A 197 8.06 -16.36 5.50
C ALA A 197 8.33 -15.98 6.97
N LYS A 198 7.65 -14.94 7.45
CA LYS A 198 7.82 -14.40 8.81
C LYS A 198 7.36 -15.38 9.88
#